data_AF-A0A1M7M280-F1
#
_entry.id   AF-A0A1M7M280-F1
#
_cell.length_a   1.000
_cell.length_b   1.000
_cell.length_c   1.000
_cell.angle_alpha   90.00
_cell.angle_beta   90.00
_cell.angle_gamma   90.00
#
_symmetry.space_group_name_H-M   'P 1'
#
loop_
_entity.id
_entity.type
_entity.pdbx_description
1 polymer ?
#
loop_
_entity_poly.entity_id
_entity_poly.type
_entity_poly.pdbx_seq_one_letter_code
_entity_poly.pdbx_strand_id
1 'polypeptide(L)'
;MIRKLIVLLSVVFACASFAEDGLRIAHVDSKIIFDGFKGTKKAQEEYDRQVAKWEQQANLLQKELAAIKEKLDKQVLMLSDEKKRELEAEYNKKDTELKSFIDRVYGRNGELITENEKVSAPIIQLIRKAVNEIALQEGYDMVIDRATGAVLFWKKENDLTNKVLNYLNNR
;
A
#
# COMPACT_ATOMS: atom_id res chain seq x y z
N MET A 1 9.58 56.01 45.27
CA MET A 1 9.58 54.52 45.27
C MET A 1 8.49 53.94 44.39
N ILE A 2 7.24 54.44 44.47
CA ILE A 2 6.09 53.95 43.67
C ILE A 2 6.34 53.95 42.15
N ARG A 3 6.95 55.00 41.58
CA ARG A 3 7.31 55.04 40.14
C ARG A 3 8.27 53.92 39.69
N LYS A 4 9.24 53.55 40.54
CA LYS A 4 10.18 52.46 40.25
C LYS A 4 9.51 51.09 40.37
N LEU A 5 8.54 50.97 41.29
CA LEU A 5 7.73 49.77 41.46
C LEU A 5 6.79 49.54 40.27
N ILE A 6 6.19 50.60 39.72
CA ILE A 6 5.34 50.53 38.52
C ILE A 6 6.15 50.10 37.30
N VAL A 7 7.35 50.67 37.10
CA VAL A 7 8.24 50.30 35.99
C VAL A 7 8.69 48.84 36.11
N LEU A 8 9.04 48.38 37.32
CA LEU A 8 9.42 46.99 37.56
C LEU A 8 8.25 46.02 37.27
N LEU A 9 7.04 46.38 37.70
CA LEU A 9 5.84 45.57 37.47
C LEU A 9 5.45 45.49 35.98
N SER A 10 5.64 46.58 35.22
CA SER A 10 5.42 46.57 33.76
C SER A 10 6.42 45.72 32.99
N VAL A 11 7.68 45.63 33.44
CA VAL A 11 8.70 44.77 32.83
C VAL A 11 8.42 43.29 33.11
N VAL A 12 7.96 42.96 34.31
CA VAL A 12 7.55 41.57 34.66
C VAL A 12 6.31 41.14 33.86
N PHE A 13 5.35 42.05 33.62
CA PHE A 13 4.17 41.75 32.80
C PHE A 13 4.49 41.58 31.31
N ALA A 14 5.50 42.29 30.79
CA ALA A 14 5.99 42.13 29.42
C ALA A 14 6.72 40.78 29.19
N CYS A 15 7.39 40.24 30.22
CA CYS A 15 8.04 38.93 30.15
C CYS A 15 7.06 37.74 30.34
N ALA A 16 5.80 37.98 30.74
CA ALA A 16 4.81 36.92 30.96
C ALA A 16 4.11 36.46 29.66
N SER A 17 4.44 37.05 28.51
CA SER A 17 3.84 36.71 27.21
C SER A 17 4.75 35.80 26.36
N PHE A 18 5.40 34.81 26.97
CA PHE A 18 5.83 33.64 26.21
C PHE A 18 4.58 32.81 25.92
N ALA A 19 3.85 33.17 24.86
CA ALA A 19 2.90 32.24 24.27
C ALA A 19 3.71 30.99 23.91
N GLU A 20 3.33 29.83 24.45
CA GLU A 20 3.82 28.57 23.90
C GLU A 20 3.51 28.59 22.40
N ASP A 21 4.52 28.37 21.55
CA ASP A 21 4.30 28.12 20.13
C ASP A 21 3.34 26.94 20.05
N GLY A 22 2.08 27.24 19.72
CA GLY A 22 1.02 26.22 19.72
C GLY A 22 1.39 25.08 18.78
N LEU A 23 0.96 23.87 19.13
CA LEU A 23 1.24 22.63 18.39
C LEU A 23 1.10 22.84 16.87
N ARG A 24 2.21 22.69 16.14
CA ARG A 24 2.28 22.89 14.69
C ARG A 24 1.99 21.57 13.99
N ILE A 25 0.78 21.44 13.46
CA ILE A 25 0.31 20.24 12.77
C ILE A 25 0.28 20.48 11.25
N ALA A 26 0.96 19.60 10.52
CA ALA A 26 0.88 19.47 9.08
C ALA A 26 0.04 18.27 8.65
N HIS A 27 -0.27 18.20 7.36
CA HIS A 27 -0.92 17.03 6.77
C HIS A 27 -0.34 16.67 5.41
N VAL A 28 -0.52 15.41 5.04
CA VAL A 28 -0.14 14.85 3.74
C VAL A 28 -1.22 13.92 3.24
N ASP A 29 -1.28 13.75 1.93
CA ASP A 29 -2.01 12.68 1.28
C ASP A 29 -1.01 11.63 0.78
N SER A 30 -0.82 10.58 1.58
CA SER A 30 0.17 9.54 1.25
C SER A 30 -0.19 8.80 -0.04
N LYS A 31 -1.47 8.69 -0.38
CA LYS A 31 -1.93 8.08 -1.63
C LYS A 31 -1.49 8.93 -2.83
N ILE A 32 -1.72 10.24 -2.80
CA ILE A 32 -1.25 11.14 -3.87
C ILE A 32 0.28 11.10 -3.99
N ILE A 33 1.01 11.07 -2.87
CA ILE A 33 2.48 10.97 -2.89
C ILE A 33 2.92 9.64 -3.51
N PHE A 34 2.33 8.53 -3.10
CA PHE A 34 2.65 7.20 -3.63
C PHE A 34 2.37 7.13 -5.13
N ASP A 35 1.17 7.54 -5.56
CA ASP A 35 0.76 7.52 -6.96
C ASP A 35 1.62 8.44 -7.84
N GLY A 36 2.08 9.58 -7.30
CA GLY A 36 2.89 10.56 -8.04
C GLY A 36 4.40 10.33 -8.02
N PHE A 37 4.91 9.52 -7.09
CA PHE A 37 6.36 9.34 -6.91
C PHE A 37 6.93 8.45 -8.02
N LYS A 38 7.87 8.97 -8.82
CA LYS A 38 8.46 8.23 -9.96
C LYS A 38 9.12 6.92 -9.56
N GLY A 39 9.61 6.83 -8.32
CA GLY A 39 10.21 5.61 -7.77
C GLY A 39 9.22 4.44 -7.62
N THR A 40 7.90 4.68 -7.72
CA THR A 40 6.89 3.61 -7.65
C THR A 40 6.78 2.80 -8.93
N LYS A 41 7.16 3.38 -10.09
CA LYS A 41 7.03 2.73 -11.40
C LYS A 41 7.70 1.37 -11.44
N LYS A 42 8.94 1.26 -10.94
CA LYS A 42 9.69 -0.01 -10.95
C LYS A 42 9.03 -1.08 -10.06
N ALA A 43 8.49 -0.67 -8.91
CA ALA A 43 7.79 -1.58 -8.01
C ALA A 43 6.46 -2.05 -8.60
N GLN A 44 5.71 -1.14 -9.23
CA GLN A 44 4.48 -1.46 -9.95
C GLN A 44 4.75 -2.45 -11.09
N GLU A 45 5.79 -2.20 -11.90
CA GLU A 45 6.18 -3.11 -12.97
C GLU A 45 6.58 -4.50 -12.45
N GLU A 46 7.25 -4.60 -11.30
CA GLU A 46 7.59 -5.90 -10.69
C GLU A 46 6.34 -6.64 -10.21
N TYR A 47 5.43 -5.91 -9.55
CA TYR A 47 4.16 -6.45 -9.10
C TYR A 47 3.32 -6.96 -10.28
N ASP A 48 3.13 -6.13 -11.30
CA ASP A 48 2.34 -6.47 -12.50
C ASP A 48 2.93 -7.69 -13.23
N ARG A 49 4.28 -7.78 -13.31
CA ARG A 49 4.95 -8.97 -13.87
C ARG A 49 4.62 -10.23 -13.07
N GLN A 50 4.62 -10.16 -11.75
CA GLN A 50 4.33 -11.31 -10.91
C GLN A 50 2.85 -11.72 -10.99
N VAL A 51 1.93 -10.75 -11.02
CA VAL A 51 0.51 -10.97 -11.25
C VAL A 51 0.27 -11.65 -12.59
N ALA A 52 0.86 -11.14 -13.67
CA ALA A 52 0.73 -11.72 -15.01
C ALA A 52 1.24 -13.18 -15.06
N LYS A 53 2.31 -13.52 -14.33
CA LYS A 53 2.78 -14.91 -14.22
C LYS A 53 1.74 -15.81 -13.55
N TRP A 54 1.12 -15.36 -12.46
CA TRP A 54 0.09 -16.14 -11.79
C TRP A 54 -1.16 -16.31 -12.66
N GLU A 55 -1.57 -15.28 -13.38
CA GLU A 55 -2.68 -15.36 -14.34
C GLU A 55 -2.38 -16.37 -15.45
N GLN A 56 -1.16 -16.37 -16.00
CA GLN A 56 -0.74 -17.36 -16.99
C GLN A 56 -0.78 -18.78 -16.42
N GLN A 57 -0.30 -18.99 -15.19
CA GLN A 57 -0.33 -20.29 -14.52
C GLN A 57 -1.76 -20.77 -14.26
N ALA A 58 -2.64 -19.90 -13.77
CA ALA A 58 -4.05 -20.20 -13.57
C ALA A 58 -4.74 -20.61 -14.89
N ASN A 59 -4.49 -19.85 -15.96
CA ASN A 59 -5.05 -20.12 -17.28
C ASN A 59 -4.57 -21.45 -17.86
N LEU A 60 -3.31 -21.83 -17.64
CA LEU A 60 -2.79 -23.14 -18.06
C LEU A 60 -3.48 -24.28 -17.31
N LEU A 61 -3.58 -24.20 -15.97
CA LEU A 61 -4.27 -25.22 -15.16
C LEU A 61 -5.75 -25.35 -15.55
N GLN A 62 -6.44 -24.24 -15.81
CA GLN A 62 -7.83 -24.25 -16.28
C GLN A 62 -7.96 -24.93 -17.65
N LYS A 63 -7.05 -24.67 -18.58
CA LYS A 63 -7.06 -25.30 -19.91
C LYS A 63 -6.80 -26.81 -19.83
N GLU A 64 -5.85 -27.22 -19.00
CA GLU A 64 -5.55 -28.64 -18.77
C GLU A 64 -6.77 -29.37 -18.18
N LEU A 65 -7.40 -28.79 -17.16
CA LEU A 65 -8.61 -29.34 -16.53
C LEU A 65 -9.78 -29.42 -17.52
N ALA A 66 -9.99 -28.38 -18.34
CA ALA A 66 -11.03 -28.37 -19.37
C ALA A 66 -10.80 -29.44 -20.44
N ALA A 67 -9.56 -29.68 -20.85
CA ALA A 67 -9.22 -30.72 -21.82
C ALA A 67 -9.50 -32.14 -21.27
N ILE A 68 -9.23 -32.39 -19.98
CA ILE A 68 -9.58 -33.67 -19.35
C ILE A 68 -11.09 -33.83 -19.26
N LYS A 69 -11.80 -32.75 -18.87
CA LYS A 69 -13.27 -32.74 -18.82
C LYS A 69 -13.88 -33.07 -20.18
N GLU A 70 -13.37 -32.45 -21.25
CA GLU A 70 -13.85 -32.71 -22.61
C GLU A 70 -13.63 -34.17 -23.04
N LYS A 71 -12.48 -34.77 -22.68
CA LYS A 71 -12.22 -36.20 -22.93
C LYS A 71 -13.21 -37.09 -22.17
N LEU A 72 -13.45 -36.79 -20.90
CA LEU A 72 -14.45 -37.49 -20.09
C LEU A 72 -15.84 -37.39 -20.71
N ASP A 73 -16.28 -36.20 -21.12
CA ASP A 73 -17.63 -35.99 -21.66
C ASP A 73 -17.84 -36.63 -23.04
N LYS A 74 -16.83 -36.57 -23.93
CA LYS A 74 -16.97 -37.05 -25.32
C LYS A 74 -16.65 -38.53 -25.51
N GLN A 75 -15.73 -39.08 -24.71
CA GLN A 75 -15.18 -40.42 -24.97
C GLN A 75 -15.70 -41.48 -23.98
N VAL A 76 -16.48 -41.11 -22.95
CA VAL A 76 -16.90 -42.03 -21.87
C VAL A 76 -17.54 -43.32 -22.36
N LEU A 77 -18.31 -43.26 -23.46
CA LEU A 77 -19.02 -44.42 -24.02
C LEU A 77 -18.10 -45.38 -24.78
N MET A 78 -16.87 -44.94 -25.11
CA MET A 78 -15.87 -45.69 -25.86
C MET A 78 -14.69 -46.15 -24.98
N LEU A 79 -14.60 -45.69 -23.73
CA LEU A 79 -13.51 -46.01 -22.81
C LEU A 79 -13.82 -47.28 -22.00
N SER A 80 -12.78 -48.04 -21.65
CA SER A 80 -12.89 -49.08 -20.63
C SER A 80 -13.09 -48.46 -19.24
N ASP A 81 -13.65 -49.23 -18.31
CA ASP A 81 -13.85 -48.78 -16.92
C ASP A 81 -12.52 -48.36 -16.25
N GLU A 82 -11.43 -49.07 -16.54
CA GLU A 82 -10.09 -48.74 -16.07
C GLU A 82 -9.67 -47.35 -16.57
N LYS A 83 -9.82 -47.11 -17.89
CA LYS A 83 -9.40 -45.84 -18.49
C LYS A 83 -10.26 -44.66 -18.03
N LYS A 84 -11.54 -44.91 -17.77
CA LYS A 84 -12.45 -43.93 -17.19
C LYS A 84 -11.99 -43.53 -15.78
N ARG A 85 -11.68 -44.49 -14.91
CA ARG A 85 -11.18 -44.24 -13.55
C ARG A 85 -9.88 -43.45 -13.56
N GLU A 86 -8.95 -43.76 -14.47
CA GLU A 86 -7.71 -42.99 -14.63
C GLU A 86 -7.97 -41.51 -14.95
N LEU A 87 -8.86 -41.23 -15.92
CA LEU A 87 -9.19 -39.85 -16.29
C LEU A 87 -9.95 -39.10 -15.18
N GLU A 88 -10.84 -39.78 -14.45
CA GLU A 88 -11.52 -39.21 -13.29
C GLU A 88 -10.52 -38.85 -12.17
N ALA A 89 -9.54 -39.73 -11.91
CA ALA A 89 -8.46 -39.45 -10.97
C ALA A 89 -7.58 -38.27 -11.42
N GLU A 90 -7.23 -38.21 -12.71
CA GLU A 90 -6.48 -37.10 -13.29
C GLU A 90 -7.25 -35.78 -13.20
N TYR A 91 -8.56 -35.79 -13.50
CA TYR A 91 -9.44 -34.64 -13.35
C TYR A 91 -9.47 -34.14 -11.91
N ASN A 92 -9.71 -35.03 -10.94
CA ASN A 92 -9.78 -34.66 -9.53
C ASN A 92 -8.44 -34.11 -9.00
N LYS A 93 -7.33 -34.69 -9.46
CA LYS A 93 -5.99 -34.17 -9.16
C LYS A 93 -5.82 -32.75 -9.70
N LYS A 94 -6.15 -32.51 -10.98
CA LYS A 94 -6.01 -31.19 -11.62
C LYS A 94 -6.96 -30.14 -11.04
N ASP A 95 -8.17 -30.52 -10.69
CA ASP A 95 -9.13 -29.65 -9.99
C ASP A 95 -8.59 -29.24 -8.61
N THR A 96 -7.99 -30.18 -7.87
CA THR A 96 -7.35 -29.90 -6.58
C THR A 96 -6.12 -29.00 -6.74
N GLU A 97 -5.28 -29.24 -7.76
CA GLU A 97 -4.14 -28.38 -8.09
C GLU A 97 -4.58 -26.94 -8.39
N LEU A 98 -5.62 -26.76 -9.21
CA LEU A 98 -6.16 -25.43 -9.52
C LEU A 98 -6.71 -24.73 -8.27
N LYS A 99 -7.53 -25.41 -7.47
CA LYS A 99 -8.08 -24.84 -6.22
C LYS A 99 -6.97 -24.43 -5.25
N SER A 100 -5.98 -25.29 -5.06
CA SER A 100 -4.82 -25.01 -4.19
C SER A 100 -3.99 -23.84 -4.72
N PHE A 101 -3.83 -23.74 -6.05
CA PHE A 101 -3.16 -22.60 -6.67
C PHE A 101 -3.90 -21.30 -6.39
N ILE A 102 -5.23 -21.28 -6.59
CA ILE A 102 -6.05 -20.10 -6.38
C ILE A 102 -6.03 -19.67 -4.92
N ASP A 103 -6.15 -20.61 -3.96
CA ASP A 103 -6.08 -20.28 -2.53
C ASP A 103 -4.69 -19.76 -2.13
N ARG A 104 -3.61 -20.39 -2.62
CA ARG A 104 -2.23 -19.94 -2.34
C ARG A 104 -1.98 -18.51 -2.84
N VAL A 105 -2.48 -18.15 -4.04
CA VAL A 105 -2.22 -16.83 -4.64
C VAL A 105 -3.21 -15.78 -4.13
N TYR A 106 -4.50 -16.09 -4.16
CA TYR A 106 -5.61 -15.14 -3.95
C TYR A 106 -6.36 -15.33 -2.62
N GLY A 107 -5.95 -16.29 -1.79
CA GLY A 107 -6.53 -16.48 -0.47
C GLY A 107 -6.28 -15.28 0.46
N ARG A 108 -6.92 -15.31 1.64
CA ARG A 108 -6.92 -14.17 2.59
C ARG A 108 -5.51 -13.70 3.00
N ASN A 109 -4.54 -14.61 3.01
CA ASN A 109 -3.13 -14.33 3.27
C ASN A 109 -2.26 -14.84 2.11
N GLY A 110 -2.79 -14.78 0.88
CA GLY A 110 -2.15 -15.33 -0.29
C GLY A 110 -0.97 -14.50 -0.77
N GLU A 111 -0.21 -15.08 -1.70
CA GLU A 111 1.00 -14.49 -2.26
C GLU A 111 0.74 -13.11 -2.90
N LEU A 112 -0.46 -12.84 -3.41
CA LEU A 112 -0.82 -11.55 -4.00
C LEU A 112 -0.69 -10.39 -3.00
N ILE A 113 -1.15 -10.60 -1.76
CA ILE A 113 -1.10 -9.58 -0.70
C ILE A 113 0.34 -9.40 -0.25
N THR A 114 1.05 -10.50 0.00
CA THR A 114 2.45 -10.46 0.43
C THR A 114 3.35 -9.81 -0.63
N GLU A 115 3.12 -10.06 -1.91
CA GLU A 115 3.89 -9.43 -2.98
C GLU A 115 3.60 -7.92 -3.05
N ASN A 116 2.33 -7.52 -2.92
CA ASN A 116 1.97 -6.10 -2.85
C ASN A 116 2.68 -5.39 -1.68
N GLU A 117 2.69 -5.99 -0.49
CA GLU A 117 3.41 -5.47 0.68
C GLU A 117 4.92 -5.40 0.43
N LYS A 118 5.50 -6.45 -0.13
CA LYS A 118 6.93 -6.53 -0.43
C LYS A 118 7.39 -5.44 -1.39
N VAL A 119 6.61 -5.13 -2.43
CA VAL A 119 6.97 -4.09 -3.40
C VAL A 119 6.67 -2.67 -2.87
N SER A 120 5.63 -2.50 -2.06
CA SER A 120 5.19 -1.18 -1.59
C SER A 120 5.90 -0.72 -0.30
N ALA A 121 6.30 -1.63 0.58
CA ALA A 121 6.93 -1.30 1.86
C ALA A 121 8.20 -0.43 1.72
N PRO A 122 9.14 -0.71 0.79
CA PRO A 122 10.31 0.15 0.60
C PRO A 122 9.94 1.58 0.18
N ILE A 123 8.91 1.73 -0.67
CA ILE A 123 8.41 3.03 -1.11
C ILE A 123 7.78 3.78 0.07
N ILE A 124 6.94 3.10 0.86
CA ILE A 124 6.31 3.69 2.04
C ILE A 124 7.38 4.18 3.02
N GLN A 125 8.48 3.43 3.20
CA GLN A 125 9.61 3.86 4.03
C GLN A 125 10.29 5.12 3.48
N LEU A 126 10.52 5.21 2.16
CA LEU A 126 11.07 6.40 1.53
C LEU A 126 10.16 7.63 1.70
N ILE A 127 8.85 7.46 1.52
CA ILE A 127 7.86 8.52 1.74
C ILE A 127 7.89 8.97 3.19
N ARG A 128 7.84 8.04 4.16
CA ARG A 128 7.91 8.37 5.60
C ARG A 128 9.17 9.13 5.95
N LYS A 129 10.32 8.74 5.39
CA LYS A 129 11.60 9.44 5.59
C LYS A 129 11.54 10.86 5.04
N ALA A 130 11.02 11.05 3.83
CA ALA A 130 10.86 12.38 3.23
C ALA A 130 9.91 13.28 4.03
N VAL A 131 8.77 12.75 4.49
CA VAL A 131 7.84 13.46 5.37
C VAL A 131 8.53 13.90 6.65
N ASN A 132 9.28 13.02 7.30
CA ASN A 132 10.00 13.32 8.54
C ASN A 132 11.06 14.42 8.33
N GLU A 133 11.90 14.29 7.30
CA GLU A 133 12.94 15.27 6.98
C GLU A 133 12.34 16.68 6.74
N ILE A 134 11.25 16.77 5.98
CA ILE A 134 10.56 18.04 5.72
C ILE A 134 9.88 18.59 6.98
N ALA A 135 9.22 17.73 7.76
CA ALA A 135 8.52 18.13 8.97
C ALA A 135 9.48 18.74 10.00
N LEU A 136 10.64 18.09 10.22
CA LEU A 136 11.68 18.59 11.12
C LEU A 136 12.29 19.90 10.62
N GLN A 137 12.56 20.01 9.31
CA GLN A 137 13.12 21.23 8.72
C GLN A 137 12.16 22.43 8.85
N GLU A 138 10.85 22.20 8.81
CA GLU A 138 9.83 23.26 8.88
C GLU A 138 9.21 23.45 10.28
N GLY A 139 9.74 22.73 11.27
CA GLY A 139 9.34 22.82 12.67
C GLY A 139 7.88 22.40 12.89
N TYR A 140 7.42 21.33 12.24
CA TYR A 140 6.14 20.71 12.57
C TYR A 140 6.33 19.64 13.65
N ASP A 141 5.44 19.65 14.63
CA ASP A 141 5.44 18.67 15.72
C ASP A 141 4.73 17.37 15.31
N MET A 142 3.81 17.46 14.34
CA MET A 142 3.00 16.34 13.90
C MET A 142 2.65 16.48 12.42
N VAL A 143 2.64 15.35 11.71
CA VAL A 143 2.08 15.25 10.35
C VAL A 143 1.02 14.16 10.33
N ILE A 144 -0.19 14.52 9.89
CA ILE A 144 -1.32 13.58 9.79
C ILE A 144 -1.53 13.17 8.34
N ASP A 145 -1.69 11.87 8.11
CA ASP A 145 -2.05 11.35 6.80
C ASP A 145 -3.58 11.36 6.61
N ARG A 146 -4.07 12.22 5.71
CA ARG A 146 -5.50 12.32 5.40
C ARG A 146 -6.02 11.18 4.53
N ALA A 147 -5.14 10.42 3.88
CA ALA A 147 -5.56 9.24 3.11
C ALA A 147 -6.16 8.13 3.99
N THR A 148 -5.92 8.18 5.32
CA THR A 148 -6.50 7.27 6.31
C THR A 148 -8.01 7.44 6.51
N GLY A 149 -8.59 8.57 6.07
CA GLY A 149 -10.00 8.92 6.29
C GLY A 149 -10.33 9.43 7.70
N ALA A 150 -9.35 9.48 8.61
CA ALA A 150 -9.56 9.96 9.98
C ALA A 150 -9.71 11.50 10.08
N VAL A 151 -9.30 12.24 9.05
CA VAL A 151 -9.33 13.71 9.04
C VAL A 151 -10.48 14.21 8.17
N LEU A 152 -11.47 14.85 8.80
CA LEU A 152 -12.66 15.37 8.09
C LEU A 152 -12.44 16.75 7.44
N PHE A 153 -11.55 17.57 8.01
CA PHE A 153 -11.27 18.92 7.53
C PHE A 153 -9.82 19.29 7.81
N TRP A 154 -9.21 20.03 6.88
CA TRP A 154 -7.88 20.59 7.03
C TRP A 154 -7.78 21.91 6.27
N LYS A 155 -6.92 22.82 6.76
CA LYS A 155 -6.55 24.02 6.01
C LYS A 155 -5.47 23.68 4.99
N LYS A 156 -5.53 24.34 3.83
CA LYS A 156 -4.56 24.11 2.73
C LYS A 156 -3.14 24.57 3.09
N GLU A 157 -3.01 25.55 3.99
CA GLU A 157 -1.73 26.18 4.33
C GLU A 157 -0.67 25.19 4.88
N ASN A 158 -1.10 24.10 5.53
CA ASN A 158 -0.19 23.10 6.12
C ASN A 158 -0.15 21.78 5.33
N ASP A 159 -0.52 21.81 4.04
CA ASP A 159 -0.42 20.63 3.15
C ASP A 159 1.02 20.46 2.64
N LEU A 160 1.67 19.36 3.05
CA LEU A 160 3.02 19.02 2.63
C LEU A 160 3.07 18.07 1.42
N THR A 161 1.92 17.62 0.90
CA THR A 161 1.82 16.58 -0.14
C THR A 161 2.71 16.87 -1.36
N ASN A 162 2.53 18.04 -1.98
CA ASN A 162 3.31 18.42 -3.17
C ASN A 162 4.78 18.66 -2.84
N LYS A 163 5.08 19.13 -1.62
CA LYS A 163 6.45 19.39 -1.17
C LYS A 163 7.22 18.08 -1.01
N VAL A 164 6.61 17.10 -0.35
CA VAL A 164 7.14 15.74 -0.20
C VAL A 164 7.30 15.08 -1.56
N LEU A 165 6.30 15.20 -2.43
CA LEU A 165 6.36 14.62 -3.77
C LEU A 165 7.52 15.21 -4.61
N ASN A 166 7.67 16.53 -4.59
CA ASN A 166 8.77 17.21 -5.29
C ASN A 166 10.14 16.81 -4.69
N TYR A 167 10.22 16.72 -3.37
CA TYR A 167 11.43 16.28 -2.69
C TYR A 167 11.88 14.87 -3.10
N LEU A 168 10.92 13.94 -3.19
CA LEU A 168 11.17 12.56 -3.62
C LEU A 168 11.59 12.48 -5.10
N ASN A 169 11.02 13.33 -5.96
CA ASN A 169 11.25 13.28 -7.42
C ASN A 169 12.47 14.09 -7.90
N ASN A 170 13.05 14.95 -7.04
CA ASN A 170 14.19 15.82 -7.37
C ASN A 170 15.50 15.37 -6.70
N ARG A 171 15.50 14.21 -6.05
CA ARG A 171 16.69 13.49 -5.59
C ARG A 171 17.03 12.36 -6.56
#